data_AF-A0A0L6WUB9-F1
#
_entry.id   AF-A0A0L6WUB9-F1
#
_cell.length_a   1.000
_cell.length_b   1.000
_cell.length_c   1.000
_cell.angle_alpha   90.00
_cell.angle_beta   90.00
_cell.angle_gamma   90.00
#
_symmetry.space_group_name_H-M   'P 1'
#
loop_
_entity.id
_entity.type
_entity.pdbx_description
1 polymer ?
#
loop_
_entity_poly.entity_id
_entity_poly.type
_entity_poly.pdbx_seq_one_letter_code
_entity_poly.pdbx_strand_id
1 'polypeptide(L)'
;MSFSNVYYKRTTATAKGCYVCYKPTTTVLATVGATDFVYTCPVHLTDRGFASVLGLMEEEIGKIKEEWEEKQRKKEGSNKDGKSTDDKDGKSKDDKDGKSKDDKDGKSKDDKDGERSQKNKLPVHERYALHRDFFAMREREHRKRRQAAAARELALRLP
;
A
#
# COMPACT_ATOMS: atom_id res chain seq x y z
N MET A 1 -24.55 -14.19 -9.41
CA MET A 1 -23.29 -13.43 -9.26
C MET A 1 -22.16 -14.40 -8.95
N SER A 2 -21.18 -14.45 -9.84
CA SER A 2 -19.93 -15.19 -9.66
C SER A 2 -19.16 -14.61 -8.46
N PHE A 3 -18.58 -15.49 -7.64
CA PHE A 3 -17.73 -15.09 -6.53
C PHE A 3 -16.29 -15.04 -7.06
N SER A 4 -15.73 -13.84 -7.20
CA SER A 4 -14.39 -13.65 -7.77
C SER A 4 -13.34 -13.52 -6.67
N ASN A 5 -12.15 -14.05 -6.92
CA ASN A 5 -11.01 -13.95 -5.99
C ASN A 5 -10.21 -12.65 -6.19
N VAL A 6 -10.91 -11.51 -6.23
CA VAL A 6 -10.28 -10.20 -6.37
C VAL A 6 -10.78 -9.30 -5.27
N TYR A 7 -9.87 -8.94 -4.37
CA TYR A 7 -10.14 -8.12 -3.20
C TYR A 7 -9.37 -6.82 -3.29
N TYR A 8 -9.98 -5.74 -2.79
CA TYR A 8 -9.42 -4.41 -2.74
C TYR A 8 -9.19 -4.02 -1.29
N LYS A 9 -7.99 -3.53 -0.99
CA LYS A 9 -7.66 -3.03 0.35
C LYS A 9 -8.36 -1.72 0.64
N ARG A 10 -9.11 -1.71 1.74
CA ARG A 10 -9.84 -0.57 2.28
C ARG A 10 -9.51 -0.41 3.75
N THR A 11 -9.64 0.81 4.24
CA THR A 11 -9.52 1.12 5.66
C THR A 11 -10.91 1.41 6.21
N THR A 12 -11.26 0.80 7.34
CA THR A 12 -12.54 0.96 8.01
C THR A 12 -12.37 1.75 9.30
N ALA A 13 -13.40 2.49 9.70
CA ALA A 13 -13.37 3.28 10.93
C ALA A 13 -13.45 2.40 12.19
N THR A 14 -14.11 1.24 12.11
CA THR A 14 -14.31 0.33 13.23
C THR A 14 -13.35 -0.84 13.15
N ALA A 15 -12.54 -1.02 14.20
CA ALA A 15 -11.65 -2.15 14.29
C ALA A 15 -12.43 -3.45 14.55
N LYS A 16 -12.16 -4.50 13.77
CA LYS A 16 -12.63 -5.86 14.05
C LYS A 16 -11.46 -6.84 14.06
N GLY A 17 -11.70 -8.02 14.63
CA GLY A 17 -10.70 -9.08 14.69
C GLY A 17 -10.25 -9.51 13.30
N CYS A 18 -8.94 -9.63 13.11
CA CYS A 18 -8.33 -10.21 11.92
C CYS A 18 -8.82 -11.65 11.72
N TYR A 19 -9.05 -12.06 10.48
CA TYR A 19 -9.48 -13.42 10.15
C TYR A 19 -8.47 -14.51 10.53
N VAL A 20 -7.18 -14.17 10.60
CA VAL A 20 -6.12 -15.15 10.88
C VAL A 20 -5.76 -15.17 12.37
N CYS A 21 -5.48 -14.01 12.97
CA CYS A 21 -5.00 -13.93 14.36
C CYS A 21 -6.00 -13.33 15.35
N TYR A 22 -7.18 -12.90 14.90
CA TYR A 22 -8.23 -12.27 15.71
C TYR A 22 -7.83 -10.97 16.44
N LYS A 23 -6.61 -10.47 16.23
CA LYS A 23 -6.17 -9.16 16.73
C LYS A 23 -6.99 -8.04 16.09
N PRO A 24 -7.29 -6.94 16.80
CA PRO A 24 -8.08 -5.84 16.26
C PRO A 24 -7.36 -5.17 15.07
N THR A 25 -8.09 -4.97 13.98
CA THR A 25 -7.59 -4.39 12.73
C THR A 25 -8.62 -3.50 12.08
N THR A 26 -8.16 -2.43 11.45
CA THR A 26 -8.99 -1.51 10.63
C THR A 26 -8.85 -1.78 9.13
N THR A 27 -7.90 -2.62 8.73
CA THR A 27 -7.62 -3.02 7.36
C THR A 27 -8.56 -4.13 6.90
N VAL A 28 -9.22 -3.91 5.77
CA VAL A 28 -10.23 -4.81 5.20
C VAL A 28 -9.95 -5.05 3.73
N LEU A 29 -10.03 -6.31 3.31
CA LEU A 29 -10.05 -6.73 1.92
C LEU A 29 -11.50 -6.94 1.51
N ALA A 30 -11.99 -6.21 0.50
CA ALA A 30 -13.39 -6.28 0.04
C ALA A 30 -13.49 -6.50 -1.46
N THR A 31 -14.46 -7.31 -1.90
CA THR A 31 -14.76 -7.53 -3.32
C THR A 31 -15.55 -6.37 -3.92
N VAL A 32 -15.57 -6.29 -5.26
CA VAL A 32 -16.45 -5.33 -5.98
C VAL A 32 -17.91 -5.65 -5.65
N GLY A 33 -18.64 -4.66 -5.17
CA GLY A 33 -20.03 -4.83 -4.72
C GLY A 33 -20.18 -5.27 -3.27
N ALA A 34 -19.10 -5.31 -2.48
CA ALA A 34 -19.11 -5.64 -1.05
C ALA A 34 -19.84 -6.95 -0.71
N THR A 35 -19.84 -7.91 -1.66
CA THR A 35 -20.43 -9.23 -1.48
C THR A 35 -19.67 -10.04 -0.44
N ASP A 36 -18.37 -9.77 -0.33
CA ASP A 36 -17.51 -10.35 0.69
C ASP A 36 -16.49 -9.35 1.20
N PHE A 37 -16.23 -9.39 2.49
CA PHE A 37 -15.24 -8.56 3.16
C PHE A 37 -14.54 -9.35 4.27
N VAL A 38 -13.22 -9.26 4.33
CA VAL A 38 -12.39 -9.97 5.31
C VAL A 38 -11.45 -8.97 5.98
N TYR A 39 -11.44 -8.98 7.31
CA TYR A 39 -10.56 -8.15 8.12
C TYR A 39 -9.20 -8.83 8.23
N THR A 40 -8.13 -8.12 7.90
CA THR A 40 -6.79 -8.72 7.76
C THR A 40 -5.76 -7.74 8.26
N CYS A 41 -4.91 -8.14 9.23
CA CYS A 41 -3.85 -7.25 9.71
C CYS A 41 -2.72 -7.15 8.68
N PRO A 42 -1.98 -6.04 8.63
CA PRO A 42 -0.87 -5.88 7.68
C PRO A 42 0.19 -6.98 7.76
N VAL A 43 0.40 -7.57 8.95
CA VAL A 43 1.32 -8.70 9.15
C VAL A 43 0.88 -9.93 8.35
N HIS A 44 -0.42 -10.27 8.34
CA HIS A 44 -0.92 -11.40 7.55
C HIS A 44 -1.11 -11.06 6.06
N LEU A 45 -1.16 -9.79 5.68
CA LEU A 45 -1.11 -9.41 4.26
C LEU A 45 0.26 -9.63 3.63
N THR A 46 1.34 -9.66 4.43
CA THR A 46 2.70 -9.98 3.93
C THR A 46 2.98 -11.48 3.86
N ASP A 47 2.10 -12.32 4.43
CA ASP A 47 2.28 -13.76 4.44
C ASP A 47 1.96 -14.38 3.08
N ARG A 48 2.94 -15.11 2.52
CA ARG A 48 2.83 -15.78 1.21
C ARG A 48 1.68 -16.79 1.12
N GLY A 49 1.27 -17.35 2.25
CA GLY A 49 0.18 -18.33 2.33
C GLY A 49 -1.22 -17.73 2.43
N PHE A 50 -1.34 -16.41 2.65
CA PHE A 50 -2.63 -15.77 2.89
C PHE A 50 -3.18 -15.06 1.65
N ALA A 51 -2.44 -14.07 1.14
CA ALA A 51 -2.86 -13.26 0.00
C ALA A 51 -1.68 -12.88 -0.89
N SER A 52 -1.89 -12.93 -2.19
CA SER A 52 -0.94 -12.47 -3.20
C SER A 52 -1.39 -11.12 -3.72
N VAL A 53 -0.47 -10.15 -3.79
CA VAL A 53 -0.72 -8.88 -4.47
C VAL A 53 -0.94 -9.19 -5.95
N LEU A 54 -2.14 -8.90 -6.45
CA LEU A 54 -2.38 -8.91 -7.89
C LEU A 54 -1.79 -7.61 -8.40
N GLY A 55 -0.75 -7.72 -9.23
CA GLY A 55 -0.05 -6.58 -9.79
C GLY A 55 -1.04 -5.54 -10.32
N LEU A 56 -0.69 -4.27 -10.12
CA LEU A 56 -1.28 -3.16 -10.85
C LEU A 56 -1.28 -3.56 -12.32
N MET A 57 -2.40 -3.34 -13.01
CA MET A 57 -2.50 -3.73 -14.43
C MET A 57 -1.28 -3.17 -15.17
N GLU A 58 -0.72 -3.88 -16.16
CA GLU A 58 0.51 -3.51 -16.88
C GLU A 58 0.57 -2.01 -17.26
N GLU A 59 -0.59 -1.40 -17.54
CA GLU A 59 -0.79 0.02 -17.82
C GLU A 59 -0.54 0.98 -16.65
N GLU A 60 -0.84 0.57 -15.42
CA GLU A 60 -0.54 1.33 -14.20
C GLU A 60 0.97 1.26 -13.88
N ILE A 61 1.61 0.13 -14.17
CA ILE A 61 3.07 -0.04 -14.04
C ILE A 61 3.80 0.81 -15.09
N GLY A 62 3.29 0.85 -16.33
CA GLY A 62 3.83 1.70 -17.40
C GLY A 62 3.83 3.20 -17.04
N LYS A 63 2.68 3.71 -16.58
CA LYS A 63 2.55 5.11 -16.15
C LYS A 63 3.44 5.46 -14.96
N ILE A 64 3.56 4.55 -13.98
CA ILE A 64 4.43 4.76 -12.81
C ILE A 64 5.92 4.77 -13.22
N LYS A 65 6.32 3.93 -14.19
CA LYS A 65 7.68 3.94 -14.73
C LYS A 65 7.97 5.22 -15.52
N GLU A 66 7.05 5.65 -16.38
CA GLU A 66 7.17 6.91 -17.14
C GLU A 66 7.28 8.13 -16.20
N GLU A 67 6.44 8.22 -15.17
CA GLU A 67 6.51 9.29 -14.18
C GLU A 67 7.81 9.29 -13.35
N TRP A 68 8.39 8.10 -13.10
CA TRP A 68 9.65 7.99 -12.37
C TRP A 68 10.86 8.39 -13.24
N GLU A 69 10.87 7.99 -14.52
CA GLU A 69 11.92 8.35 -15.49
C GLU A 69 11.89 9.86 -15.83
N GLU A 70 10.71 10.46 -15.97
CA GLU A 70 10.58 11.90 -16.20
C GLU A 70 11.10 12.72 -15.01
N LYS A 71 10.87 12.21 -13.79
CA LYS A 71 11.35 12.82 -12.56
C LYS A 71 12.85 12.66 -12.34
N GLN A 72 13.47 11.59 -12.85
CA GLN A 72 14.93 11.45 -12.90
C GLN A 72 15.55 12.42 -13.91
N ARG A 73 15.02 12.49 -15.15
CA ARG A 73 15.52 13.43 -16.17
C ARG A 73 15.44 14.89 -15.75
N LYS A 74 14.38 15.28 -15.03
CA LYS A 74 14.24 16.63 -14.50
C LYS A 74 15.25 16.95 -13.39
N LYS A 75 15.70 15.94 -12.64
CA LYS A 75 16.70 16.08 -11.57
C LYS A 75 18.13 16.12 -12.11
N GLU A 76 18.39 15.44 -13.22
CA GLU A 76 19.69 15.46 -13.91
C GLU A 76 19.89 16.72 -14.77
N GLY A 77 18.82 17.29 -15.32
CA GLY A 77 18.87 18.56 -16.08
C GLY A 77 19.26 19.77 -15.23
N SER A 78 18.78 19.85 -13.98
CA SER A 78 19.06 20.99 -13.09
C SER A 78 20.53 21.09 -12.62
N ASN A 79 21.37 20.07 -12.86
CA ASN A 79 22.75 20.03 -12.41
C ASN A 79 23.78 20.39 -13.49
N LYS A 80 23.33 20.66 -14.73
CA LYS A 80 24.23 21.02 -15.86
C LYS A 80 24.24 22.50 -16.25
N ASP A 81 23.27 23.31 -15.80
CA ASP A 81 23.18 24.73 -16.18
C ASP A 81 23.94 25.71 -15.24
N GLY A 82 24.88 25.20 -14.43
CA GLY A 82 25.61 26.00 -13.42
C GLY A 82 27.09 26.26 -13.69
N LYS A 83 27.65 25.94 -14.87
CA LYS A 83 29.10 26.10 -15.10
C LYS A 83 29.42 26.74 -16.45
N SER A 84 29.36 28.08 -16.47
CA SER A 84 30.04 28.92 -17.46
C SER A 84 30.65 30.12 -16.75
N THR A 85 31.87 30.49 -17.16
CA THR A 85 32.71 31.66 -16.79
C THR A 85 33.33 31.65 -15.37
N ASP A 86 34.57 32.05 -15.11
CA ASP A 86 35.83 32.24 -15.85
C ASP A 86 36.91 32.46 -14.76
N ASP A 87 38.13 31.96 -15.00
CA ASP A 87 39.45 32.36 -14.51
C ASP A 87 39.63 33.30 -13.28
N LYS A 88 40.49 32.92 -12.31
CA LYS A 88 41.95 33.22 -12.27
C LYS A 88 42.60 33.07 -10.87
N ASP A 89 43.75 32.39 -10.88
CA ASP A 89 45.00 32.63 -10.11
C ASP A 89 45.05 32.71 -8.57
N GLY A 90 46.06 32.02 -7.98
CA GLY A 90 46.61 32.44 -6.68
C GLY A 90 47.15 31.39 -5.69
N LYS A 91 48.16 30.62 -6.08
CA LYS A 91 49.28 30.04 -5.29
C LYS A 91 49.40 30.43 -3.79
N SER A 92 49.53 29.43 -2.89
CA SER A 92 50.69 29.21 -1.96
C SER A 92 50.36 28.54 -0.60
N LYS A 93 50.87 27.31 -0.44
CA LYS A 93 51.65 26.73 0.68
C LYS A 93 51.22 26.71 2.17
N ASP A 94 51.57 25.54 2.74
CA ASP A 94 52.18 25.23 4.05
C ASP A 94 51.28 24.86 5.26
N ASP A 95 51.31 23.54 5.52
CA ASP A 95 51.45 22.79 6.78
C ASP A 95 51.13 23.37 8.17
N LYS A 96 50.23 22.69 8.90
CA LYS A 96 50.41 22.08 10.25
C LYS A 96 49.08 21.50 10.75
N ASP A 97 48.97 20.19 10.96
CA ASP A 97 49.28 19.43 12.19
C ASP A 97 48.27 19.69 13.33
N GLY A 98 47.58 18.63 13.80
CA GLY A 98 46.62 18.78 14.91
C GLY A 98 45.52 17.72 15.05
N LYS A 99 45.90 16.48 15.32
CA LYS A 99 45.15 15.36 15.94
C LYS A 99 44.07 15.76 16.97
N SER A 100 42.83 15.29 16.82
CA SER A 100 42.07 14.48 17.82
C SER A 100 40.63 14.17 17.37
N LYS A 101 40.16 13.01 17.85
CA LYS A 101 38.88 12.31 17.70
C LYS A 101 37.67 13.13 18.21
N ASP A 102 36.48 12.91 17.63
CA ASP A 102 35.45 12.03 18.20
C ASP A 102 34.19 11.93 17.31
N ASP A 103 33.58 10.75 17.39
CA ASP A 103 32.43 10.24 16.64
C ASP A 103 31.07 10.91 16.98
N LYS A 104 30.15 10.91 15.98
CA LYS A 104 28.69 10.62 16.02
C LYS A 104 27.80 11.26 17.12
N ASP A 105 26.52 11.59 16.96
CA ASP A 105 25.44 11.30 16.00
C ASP A 105 24.22 12.18 16.37
N GLY A 106 23.26 12.34 15.45
CA GLY A 106 21.81 12.52 15.74
C GLY A 106 21.33 13.91 16.22
N LYS A 107 20.76 14.83 15.42
CA LYS A 107 19.60 14.80 14.50
C LYS A 107 18.21 14.92 15.18
N SER A 108 17.66 16.16 15.06
CA SER A 108 16.26 16.62 14.88
C SER A 108 15.17 16.15 15.84
N LYS A 109 14.56 17.05 16.62
CA LYS A 109 13.48 18.00 16.25
C LYS A 109 12.17 17.29 15.91
N ASP A 110 11.24 17.39 16.86
CA ASP A 110 9.81 17.11 16.75
C ASP A 110 9.16 17.85 15.58
N ASP A 111 8.72 17.10 14.58
CA ASP A 111 7.87 17.60 13.51
C ASP A 111 6.40 17.46 13.88
N LYS A 112 5.75 18.61 13.84
CA LYS A 112 4.34 18.87 13.94
C LYS A 112 3.78 18.87 12.51
N ASP A 113 2.98 17.88 12.17
CA ASP A 113 2.16 17.86 10.95
C ASP A 113 0.80 17.24 11.31
N GLY A 114 -0.33 17.76 10.86
CA GLY A 114 -0.52 18.56 9.67
C GLY A 114 -1.81 18.07 9.02
N GLU A 115 -2.84 18.89 9.16
CA GLU A 115 -4.02 19.03 8.31
C GLU A 115 -4.35 17.96 7.25
N ARG A 116 -5.53 17.37 7.46
CA ARG A 116 -6.59 17.09 6.49
C ARG A 116 -6.42 17.83 5.14
N SER A 117 -5.97 17.11 4.11
CA SER A 117 -6.28 17.47 2.73
C SER A 117 -6.92 16.28 2.00
N GLN A 118 -8.22 16.38 1.77
CA GLN A 118 -8.93 15.56 0.80
C GLN A 118 -8.45 15.99 -0.59
N LYS A 119 -7.63 15.15 -1.23
CA LYS A 119 -7.37 15.23 -2.67
C LYS A 119 -7.89 13.95 -3.30
N ASN A 120 -8.84 14.10 -4.22
CA ASN A 120 -9.39 13.05 -5.07
C ASN A 120 -8.29 12.41 -5.93
N LYS A 121 -7.51 11.50 -5.35
CA LYS A 121 -6.83 10.46 -6.12
C LYS A 121 -7.87 9.36 -6.29
N LEU A 122 -8.14 8.92 -7.52
CA LEU A 122 -8.80 7.62 -7.71
C LEU A 122 -8.03 6.64 -6.83
N PRO A 123 -8.66 6.02 -5.82
CA PRO A 123 -7.92 5.15 -4.95
C PRO A 123 -7.58 3.92 -5.79
N VAL A 124 -6.33 3.88 -6.25
CA VAL A 124 -5.65 2.67 -6.71
C VAL A 124 -5.52 1.79 -5.47
N HIS A 125 -6.64 1.20 -5.07
CA HIS A 125 -6.70 0.30 -3.94
C HIS A 125 -5.86 -0.92 -4.33
N GLU A 126 -4.83 -1.20 -3.54
CA GLU A 126 -4.02 -2.41 -3.68
C GLU A 126 -4.95 -3.63 -3.83
N ARG A 127 -4.71 -4.40 -4.88
CA ARG A 127 -5.52 -5.56 -5.24
C ARG A 127 -4.83 -6.82 -4.73
N TYR A 128 -5.63 -7.72 -4.17
CA TYR A 128 -5.18 -8.96 -3.59
C TYR A 128 -6.03 -10.11 -4.10
N ALA A 129 -5.39 -11.24 -4.37
CA ALA A 129 -6.03 -12.54 -4.48
C ALA A 129 -5.75 -13.32 -3.21
N LEU A 130 -6.78 -13.89 -2.59
CA LEU A 130 -6.60 -14.81 -1.48
C LEU A 130 -5.99 -16.12 -1.99
N HIS A 131 -5.16 -16.77 -1.17
CA HIS A 131 -4.67 -18.10 -1.47
C HIS A 131 -5.83 -19.11 -1.59
N ARG A 132 -5.61 -20.19 -2.34
CA ARG A 132 -6.64 -21.17 -2.74
C ARG A 132 -7.49 -21.67 -1.56
N ASP A 133 -6.85 -22.02 -0.45
CA ASP A 133 -7.55 -22.58 0.71
C ASP A 133 -8.42 -21.54 1.43
N PHE A 134 -7.90 -20.32 1.57
CA PHE A 134 -8.65 -19.19 2.13
C PHE A 134 -9.84 -18.84 1.23
N PHE A 135 -9.62 -18.77 -0.08
CA PHE A 135 -10.69 -18.49 -1.02
C PHE A 135 -11.77 -19.58 -1.01
N ALA A 136 -11.41 -20.86 -0.96
CA ALA A 136 -12.36 -21.97 -0.85
C ALA A 136 -13.17 -21.92 0.46
N MET A 137 -12.56 -21.49 1.58
CA MET A 137 -13.30 -21.25 2.84
C MET A 137 -14.35 -20.14 2.66
N ARG A 138 -13.96 -19.02 2.02
CA ARG A 138 -14.87 -17.90 1.75
C ARG A 138 -16.00 -18.27 0.81
N GLU A 139 -15.72 -19.05 -0.23
CA GLU A 139 -16.75 -19.58 -1.13
C GLU A 139 -17.77 -20.46 -0.41
N ARG A 140 -17.31 -21.34 0.49
CA ARG A 140 -18.20 -22.18 1.30
C ARG A 140 -19.07 -21.33 2.23
N GLU A 141 -18.50 -20.34 2.91
CA GLU A 141 -19.26 -19.41 3.75
C GLU A 141 -20.30 -18.64 2.92
N HIS A 142 -19.91 -18.11 1.77
CA HIS A 142 -20.80 -17.38 0.88
C HIS A 142 -21.93 -18.27 0.34
N ARG A 143 -21.62 -19.51 -0.07
CA ARG A 143 -22.64 -20.49 -0.49
C ARG A 143 -23.60 -20.83 0.65
N LYS A 144 -23.08 -21.05 1.86
CA LYS A 144 -23.89 -21.33 3.06
C LYS A 144 -24.81 -20.16 3.39
N ARG A 145 -24.33 -18.91 3.31
CA ARG A 145 -25.14 -17.70 3.50
C ARG A 145 -26.25 -17.60 2.46
N ARG A 146 -25.96 -17.87 1.19
CA ARG A 146 -26.96 -17.83 0.11
C ARG A 146 -28.03 -18.93 0.28
N GLN A 147 -27.63 -20.15 0.64
CA GLN A 147 -28.56 -21.24 0.92
C GLN A 147 -29.46 -20.93 2.12
N ALA A 148 -28.90 -20.40 3.20
CA ALA A 148 -29.67 -20.00 4.37
C ALA A 148 -30.65 -18.87 4.06
N ALA A 149 -30.26 -17.88 3.25
CA ALA A 149 -31.15 -16.81 2.80
C ALA A 149 -32.30 -17.37 1.94
N ALA A 150 -32.01 -18.23 0.97
CA ALA A 150 -33.03 -18.87 0.14
C ALA A 150 -34.00 -19.74 0.95
N ALA A 151 -33.49 -20.50 1.93
CA ALA A 151 -34.32 -21.30 2.82
C ALA A 151 -35.23 -20.42 3.69
N ARG A 152 -34.74 -19.27 4.17
CA ARG A 152 -35.56 -18.29 4.91
C ARG A 152 -36.65 -17.69 4.03
N GLU A 153 -36.33 -17.32 2.80
CA GLU A 153 -37.34 -16.80 1.86
C GLU A 153 -38.41 -17.83 1.51
N LEU A 154 -38.04 -19.11 1.40
CA LEU A 154 -39.00 -20.18 1.18
C LEU A 154 -39.85 -20.43 2.43
N ALA A 155 -39.25 -20.42 3.63
CA ALA A 155 -39.96 -20.56 4.90
C ALA A 155 -41.02 -19.47 5.12
N LEU A 156 -40.75 -18.23 4.70
CA LEU A 156 -41.72 -17.14 4.76
C LEU A 156 -42.90 -17.29 3.80
N ARG A 157 -42.81 -18.20 2.82
CA ARG A 157 -43.86 -18.47 1.81
C ARG A 157 -44.65 -19.75 2.08
N LEU A 158 -44.29 -20.52 3.12
CA LEU A 158 -45.07 -21.69 3.54
C LEU A 158 -46.26 -21.22 4.40
N PRO A 159 -47.49 -21.67 4.08
CA PRO A 159 -48.72 -21.27 4.79
C PRO A 159 -48.79 -21.80 6.23
#